data_AF-D5DYI7-F1
#
_entry.id   AF-D5DYI7-F1
#
_cell.length_a   1.000
_cell.length_b   1.000
_cell.length_c   1.000
_cell.angle_alpha   90.00
_cell.angle_beta   90.00
_cell.angle_gamma   90.00
#
_symmetry.space_group_name_H-M   'P 1'
#
loop_
_entity.id
_entity.type
_entity.pdbx_description
1 polymer ?
#
loop_
_entity_poly.entity_id
_entity_poly.type
_entity_poly.pdbx_seq_one_letter_code
_entity_poly.pdbx_strand_id
1 'polypeptide(L)'
;MTYTISQVAKKLNVTIYTIRYYDKEGLFPFLDRTASGNRIFKEQDIEWIDLICCLKSTGMQIKDIRTLIENCTLENAVLDKSLQMLMDHKKAVQKEIEEIYHKLETIDYKIKHLPEMYERIVNKPSN
;
A
#
# COMPACT_ATOMS: atom_id res chain seq x y z
N MET A 1 21.57 13.48 -2.88
CA MET A 1 22.24 12.21 -2.52
C MET A 1 21.58 11.09 -3.32
N THR A 2 22.32 10.05 -3.71
CA THR A 2 21.79 8.88 -4.41
C THR A 2 21.84 7.64 -3.53
N TYR A 3 20.88 6.73 -3.69
CA TYR A 3 20.69 5.53 -2.90
C TYR A 3 20.85 4.28 -3.76
N THR A 4 21.34 3.21 -3.14
CA THR A 4 21.29 1.86 -3.68
C THR A 4 19.89 1.27 -3.47
N ILE A 5 19.50 0.31 -4.31
CA ILE A 5 18.21 -0.40 -4.16
C ILE A 5 18.04 -1.02 -2.76
N SER A 6 19.13 -1.49 -2.14
CA SER A 6 19.12 -2.04 -0.78
C SER A 6 18.81 -0.98 0.28
N GLN A 7 19.35 0.24 0.12
CA GLN A 7 19.05 1.35 1.02
C GLN A 7 17.60 1.82 0.87
N VAL A 8 17.08 1.89 -0.37
CA VAL A 8 15.68 2.24 -0.62
C VAL A 8 14.75 1.18 -0.02
N ALA A 9 15.03 -0.10 -0.25
CA ALA A 9 14.28 -1.22 0.33
C ALA A 9 14.20 -1.12 1.86
N LYS A 10 15.35 -0.85 2.51
CA LYS A 10 15.40 -0.64 3.96
C LYS A 10 14.63 0.59 4.43
N LYS A 11 14.74 1.72 3.73
CA LYS A 11 14.05 2.98 4.10
C LYS A 11 12.53 2.85 4.00
N LEU A 12 12.04 2.11 3.00
CA LEU A 12 10.62 1.92 2.75
C LEU A 12 10.04 0.65 3.39
N ASN A 13 10.86 -0.09 4.15
CA ASN A 13 10.47 -1.37 4.77
C ASN A 13 9.85 -2.37 3.78
N VAL A 14 10.43 -2.47 2.57
CA VAL A 14 10.03 -3.43 1.53
C VAL A 14 11.21 -4.30 1.12
N THR A 15 10.93 -5.41 0.44
CA THR A 15 12.00 -6.25 -0.08
C THR A 15 12.62 -5.63 -1.34
N ILE A 16 13.89 -5.94 -1.61
CA ILE A 16 14.53 -5.60 -2.90
C ILE A 16 13.72 -6.19 -4.07
N TYR A 17 13.14 -7.38 -3.89
CA TYR A 17 12.27 -8.01 -4.88
C TYR A 17 11.04 -7.15 -5.20
N THR A 18 10.42 -6.55 -4.19
CA THR A 18 9.28 -5.62 -4.36
C THR A 18 9.66 -4.43 -5.23
N ILE A 19 10.80 -3.79 -4.98
CA ILE A 19 11.27 -2.66 -5.79
C ILE A 19 11.56 -3.11 -7.23
N ARG A 20 12.22 -4.25 -7.42
CA ARG A 20 12.47 -4.80 -8.76
C ARG A 20 11.18 -5.14 -9.51
N TYR A 21 10.19 -5.68 -8.79
CA TYR A 21 8.87 -5.96 -9.33
C TYR A 21 8.21 -4.66 -9.82
N TYR A 22 8.21 -3.60 -9.01
CA TYR A 22 7.64 -2.31 -9.42
C TYR A 22 8.38 -1.66 -10.60
N ASP A 23 9.72 -1.77 -10.67
CA ASP A 23 10.49 -1.32 -11.85
C ASP A 23 10.11 -2.13 -13.10
N LYS A 24 9.99 -3.45 -12.98
CA LYS A 24 9.56 -4.34 -14.07
C LYS A 24 8.14 -4.01 -14.56
N GLU A 25 7.24 -3.67 -13.64
CA GLU A 25 5.88 -3.22 -13.95
C GLU A 25 5.82 -1.78 -14.49
N GLY A 26 6.96 -1.11 -14.68
CA GLY A 26 7.04 0.21 -15.29
C GLY A 26 6.59 1.34 -14.37
N LEU A 27 6.60 1.15 -13.04
CA LEU A 27 6.13 2.16 -12.09
C LEU A 27 7.17 3.26 -11.82
N PHE A 28 8.37 3.14 -12.36
CA PHE A 28 9.49 4.06 -12.14
C PHE A 28 9.98 4.75 -13.44
N PRO A 29 9.11 5.38 -14.24
CA PRO A 29 9.53 6.09 -15.45
C PRO A 29 10.38 7.33 -15.14
N PHE A 30 10.29 7.86 -13.92
CA PHE A 30 11.02 9.04 -13.44
C PHE A 30 12.46 8.74 -12.97
N LEU A 31 12.85 7.46 -12.85
CA LEU A 31 14.19 7.10 -12.39
C LEU A 31 15.22 7.16 -13.53
N ASP A 32 16.28 7.92 -13.30
CA ASP A 32 17.45 7.94 -14.17
C ASP A 32 18.16 6.59 -14.21
N ARG A 33 18.98 6.40 -15.24
CA ARG A 33 19.88 5.25 -15.39
C ARG A 33 21.34 5.69 -15.45
N THR A 34 22.20 4.90 -14.83
CA THR A 34 23.66 4.97 -15.04
C THR A 34 24.01 4.55 -16.47
N ALA A 35 25.23 4.86 -16.92
CA ALA A 35 25.75 4.41 -18.22
C ALA A 35 25.72 2.88 -18.39
N SER A 36 25.82 2.13 -17.29
CA SER A 36 25.70 0.66 -17.27
C SER A 36 24.26 0.16 -17.23
N GLY A 37 23.25 1.05 -17.28
CA GLY A 37 21.83 0.72 -17.32
C GLY A 37 21.13 0.57 -15.96
N ASN A 38 21.85 0.67 -14.84
CA ASN A 38 21.28 0.54 -13.49
C ASN A 38 20.48 1.79 -13.08
N ARG A 39 19.36 1.62 -12.37
CA ARG A 39 18.56 2.71 -11.81
C ARG A 39 19.34 3.54 -10.79
N ILE A 40 19.16 4.86 -10.83
CA ILE A 40 19.66 5.81 -9.85
C ILE A 40 18.47 6.26 -9.01
N PHE A 41 18.54 6.09 -7.69
CA PHE A 41 17.49 6.50 -6.77
C PHE A 41 17.93 7.77 -6.05
N LYS A 42 17.37 8.93 -6.39
CA LYS A 42 17.60 10.20 -5.69
C LYS A 42 16.64 10.35 -4.52
N GLU A 43 16.91 11.25 -3.59
CA GLU A 43 16.00 11.51 -2.45
C GLU A 43 14.56 11.81 -2.92
N GLN A 44 14.40 12.69 -3.91
CA GLN A 44 13.10 13.06 -4.48
C GLN A 44 12.32 11.88 -5.07
N ASP A 45 13.04 10.84 -5.53
CA ASP A 45 12.43 9.67 -6.13
C ASP A 45 11.83 8.76 -5.05
N ILE A 46 12.39 8.80 -3.83
CA ILE A 46 11.95 7.96 -2.72
C ILE A 46 10.53 8.32 -2.30
N GLU A 47 10.15 9.60 -2.36
CA GLU A 47 8.77 10.04 -2.06
C GLU A 47 7.76 9.40 -3.03
N TRP A 48 8.10 9.33 -4.32
CA TRP A 48 7.27 8.64 -5.31
C TRP A 48 7.20 7.12 -5.08
N ILE A 49 8.33 6.50 -4.74
CA ILE A 49 8.36 5.06 -4.47
C ILE A 49 7.57 4.73 -3.19
N ASP A 50 7.64 5.58 -2.17
CA ASP A 50 6.84 5.44 -0.95
C ASP A 50 5.34 5.54 -1.25
N LEU A 51 4.93 6.52 -2.07
CA LEU A 51 3.54 6.63 -2.53
C LEU A 51 3.10 5.36 -3.29
N ILE A 52 3.92 4.85 -4.20
CA ILE A 52 3.64 3.60 -4.93
C ILE A 52 3.46 2.42 -3.97
N CYS A 53 4.34 2.29 -2.98
CA CYS A 53 4.24 1.27 -1.94
C CYS A 53 2.92 1.40 -1.15
N CYS A 54 2.58 2.61 -0.71
CA CYS A 54 1.37 2.92 0.04
C CYS A 54 0.09 2.61 -0.76
N LEU A 55 0.01 3.05 -2.01
CA LEU A 55 -1.13 2.78 -2.89
C LEU A 55 -1.30 1.28 -3.12
N LYS A 56 -0.19 0.55 -3.32
CA LYS A 56 -0.24 -0.89 -3.52
C LYS A 56 -0.60 -1.66 -2.25
N SER A 57 -0.17 -1.22 -1.08
CA SER A 57 -0.51 -1.85 0.21
C SER A 57 -1.96 -1.60 0.61
N THR A 58 -2.55 -0.50 0.13
CA THR A 58 -3.96 -0.14 0.32
C THR A 58 -4.86 -0.64 -0.82
N GLY A 59 -4.39 -1.60 -1.61
CA GLY A 59 -5.23 -2.34 -2.57
C GLY A 59 -5.36 -1.74 -3.96
N MET A 60 -4.72 -0.61 -4.28
CA MET A 60 -4.74 -0.07 -5.64
C MET A 60 -4.05 -1.04 -6.62
N GLN A 61 -4.64 -1.25 -7.80
CA GLN A 61 -4.08 -2.14 -8.80
C GLN A 61 -2.84 -1.51 -9.46
N ILE A 62 -1.86 -2.33 -9.82
CA ILE A 62 -0.61 -1.89 -10.47
C ILE A 62 -0.89 -1.04 -11.74
N LYS A 63 -1.93 -1.39 -12.51
CA LYS A 63 -2.33 -0.64 -13.71
C LYS A 63 -2.79 0.80 -13.39
N ASP A 64 -3.48 0.99 -12.26
CA ASP A 64 -4.02 2.29 -11.84
C ASP A 64 -2.90 3.13 -11.24
N ILE A 65 -2.00 2.50 -10.47
CA ILE A 65 -0.77 3.15 -9.99
C ILE A 65 0.08 3.62 -11.18
N ARG A 66 0.27 2.78 -12.20
CA ARG A 66 1.01 3.17 -13.42
C ARG A 66 0.37 4.39 -14.09
N THR A 67 -0.96 4.36 -14.26
CA THR A 67 -1.71 5.47 -14.85
C THR A 67 -1.53 6.76 -14.05
N LEU A 68 -1.56 6.68 -12.70
CA LEU A 68 -1.31 7.81 -11.83
C LEU A 68 0.11 8.39 -12.05
N ILE A 69 1.13 7.53 -12.08
CA ILE A 69 2.52 7.96 -12.26
C ILE A 69 2.71 8.60 -13.64
N GLU A 70 2.20 7.99 -14.70
CA GLU A 70 2.26 8.56 -16.07
C GLU A 70 1.60 9.95 -16.14
N ASN A 71 0.42 10.10 -15.53
CA ASN A 71 -0.27 11.40 -15.47
C ASN A 71 0.50 12.46 -14.67
N CYS A 72 1.35 12.06 -13.72
CA CYS A 72 2.10 13.00 -12.88
C CYS A 72 3.49 13.35 -13.42
N THR A 73 4.08 12.49 -14.26
CA THR A 73 5.49 12.64 -14.69
C THR A 73 5.66 13.06 -16.15
N LEU A 74 4.61 13.05 -16.97
CA LEU A 74 4.67 13.47 -18.38
C LEU A 74 4.37 14.97 -18.55
N GLU A 75 4.91 15.59 -19.60
CA GLU A 75 4.85 17.06 -19.87
C GLU A 75 3.43 17.66 -19.91
N ASN A 76 2.40 16.84 -20.11
CA ASN A 76 0.99 17.26 -20.08
C ASN A 76 0.27 16.69 -18.84
N ALA A 77 0.87 16.87 -17.67
CA ALA A 77 0.37 16.30 -16.43
C ALA A 77 -1.09 16.72 -16.19
N VAL A 78 -2.00 15.74 -16.12
CA VAL A 78 -3.42 15.99 -15.88
C VAL A 78 -3.65 15.98 -14.37
N LEU A 79 -3.26 17.08 -13.72
CA LEU A 79 -3.31 17.23 -12.27
C LEU A 79 -4.69 16.85 -11.70
N ASP A 80 -5.77 17.32 -12.32
CA ASP A 80 -7.14 17.07 -11.88
C ASP A 80 -7.49 15.57 -11.89
N LYS A 81 -7.04 14.84 -12.91
CA LYS A 81 -7.29 13.40 -13.02
C LYS A 81 -6.53 12.61 -11.96
N SER A 82 -5.26 12.93 -11.76
CA SER A 82 -4.44 12.29 -10.72
C SER A 82 -4.96 12.58 -9.32
N LEU A 83 -5.37 13.83 -9.07
CA LEU A 83 -5.99 14.23 -7.81
C LEU A 83 -7.29 13.45 -7.57
N GLN A 84 -8.14 13.36 -8.59
CA GLN A 84 -9.39 12.60 -8.51
C GLN A 84 -9.15 11.11 -8.22
N MET A 85 -8.17 10.47 -8.88
CA MET A 85 -7.79 9.09 -8.60
C MET A 85 -7.36 8.88 -7.14
N LEU A 86 -6.57 9.79 -6.59
CA LEU A 86 -6.15 9.74 -5.18
C LEU A 86 -7.33 9.99 -4.23
N MET A 87 -8.24 10.90 -4.57
CA MET A 87 -9.44 11.18 -3.76
C MET A 87 -10.39 9.98 -3.73
N ASP A 88 -10.59 9.31 -4.86
CA ASP A 88 -11.46 8.14 -4.92
C ASP A 88 -10.84 6.94 -4.20
N HIS A 89 -9.52 6.74 -4.33
CA HIS A 89 -8.81 5.74 -3.56
C HIS A 89 -8.87 6.02 -2.06
N LYS A 90 -8.69 7.28 -1.65
CA LYS A 90 -8.85 7.68 -0.25
C LYS A 90 -10.23 7.29 0.30
N LYS A 91 -11.32 7.54 -0.44
CA LYS A 91 -12.67 7.14 -0.04
C LYS A 91 -12.80 5.62 0.11
N ALA A 92 -12.21 4.85 -0.80
CA ALA A 92 -12.21 3.39 -0.72
C ALA A 92 -11.48 2.89 0.53
N VAL A 93 -10.30 3.46 0.84
CA VAL A 93 -9.53 3.13 2.05
C VAL A 93 -10.28 3.52 3.32
N GLN A 94 -10.95 4.69 3.34
CA GLN A 94 -11.78 5.10 4.49
C GLN A 94 -12.91 4.11 4.76
N LYS A 95 -13.58 3.63 3.70
CA LYS A 95 -14.61 2.59 3.83
C LYS A 95 -14.04 1.28 4.37
N GLU A 96 -12.87 0.85 3.89
CA GLU A 96 -12.21 -0.35 4.38
C GLU A 96 -11.85 -0.23 5.88
N ILE A 97 -11.40 0.95 6.31
CA ILE A 97 -11.13 1.24 7.73
C ILE A 97 -12.40 1.09 8.57
N GLU A 98 -13.52 1.67 8.14
CA GLU A 98 -14.81 1.53 8.84
C GLU A 98 -15.24 0.06 8.96
N GLU A 99 -15.11 -0.71 7.88
CA GLU A 99 -15.42 -2.15 7.88
C GLU A 99 -14.49 -2.95 8.80
N ILE A 100 -13.21 -2.59 8.86
CA ILE A 100 -12.23 -3.23 9.77
C ILE A 100 -12.59 -2.94 11.22
N TYR A 101 -12.97 -1.70 11.56
CA TYR A 101 -13.41 -1.37 12.92
C TYR A 101 -14.65 -2.16 13.34
N HIS A 102 -15.65 -2.28 12.46
CA HIS A 102 -16.84 -3.10 12.75
C HIS A 102 -16.48 -4.59 12.97
N LYS A 103 -15.54 -5.13 12.18
CA LYS A 103 -15.04 -6.50 12.36
C LYS A 103 -14.31 -6.64 13.70
N LEU A 104 -13.51 -5.65 14.08
CA LEU A 104 -12.81 -5.61 15.36
C LEU A 104 -13.78 -5.63 16.53
N GLU A 105 -14.85 -4.81 16.50
CA GLU A 105 -15.90 -4.82 17.53
C GLU A 105 -16.56 -6.19 17.70
N THR A 106 -16.77 -6.91 16.59
CA THR A 106 -17.32 -8.28 16.64
C THR A 106 -16.36 -9.25 17.33
N ILE A 107 -15.05 -9.12 17.07
CA ILE A 107 -14.00 -9.92 17.71
C ILE A 107 -13.92 -9.58 19.20
N ASP A 108 -13.93 -8.30 19.57
CA ASP A 108 -13.87 -7.84 20.96
C ASP A 108 -15.07 -8.32 21.77
N TYR A 109 -16.28 -8.26 21.18
CA TYR A 109 -17.48 -8.83 21.78
C TYR A 109 -17.30 -10.34 22.06
N LYS A 110 -16.73 -11.09 21.10
CA LYS A 110 -16.46 -12.51 21.31
C LYS A 110 -15.42 -12.75 22.38
N ILE A 111 -14.31 -12.00 22.41
CA ILE A 111 -13.30 -12.11 23.46
C ILE A 111 -13.94 -11.92 24.86
N LYS A 112 -14.82 -10.92 24.99
CA LYS A 112 -15.49 -10.61 26.26
C LYS A 112 -16.44 -11.71 26.73
N HIS A 113 -17.23 -12.28 25.83
CA HIS A 113 -18.35 -13.16 26.21
C HIS A 113 -18.09 -14.65 26.02
N LEU A 114 -17.09 -15.04 25.23
CA LEU A 114 -16.78 -16.44 24.97
C LEU A 114 -16.49 -17.25 26.25
N PRO A 115 -15.78 -16.73 27.28
CA PRO A 115 -15.57 -17.47 28.53
C PRO A 115 -16.87 -17.80 29.26
N GLU A 116 -17.75 -16.81 29.46
CA GLU A 116 -19.05 -17.02 30.12
C GLU A 116 -19.95 -17.98 29.31
N MET A 117 -19.91 -17.88 27.97
CA MET A 117 -20.64 -18.81 27.11
C MET A 117 -20.11 -20.23 27.25
N TYR A 118 -18.80 -20.42 27.36
CA TYR A 118 -18.17 -21.73 27.52
C TYR A 118 -18.52 -22.36 28.87
N GLU A 119 -18.48 -21.59 29.96
CA GLU A 119 -18.89 -22.07 31.29
C GLU A 119 -20.36 -22.52 31.31
N ARG A 120 -21.25 -21.82 30.61
CA ARG A 120 -22.67 -22.22 30.48
C ARG A 120 -22.87 -23.50 29.68
N ILE A 121 -21.98 -23.79 28.72
CA ILE A 121 -22.04 -25.01 27.91
C ILE A 121 -21.50 -26.21 28.70
N VAL A 122 -20.37 -26.04 29.40
CA VAL A 122 -19.74 -27.12 30.18
C VAL A 122 -20.54 -27.47 31.43
N ASN A 123 -21.16 -26.49 32.09
CA ASN A 123 -21.95 -26.72 33.31
C ASN A 123 -23.42 -27.08 33.05
N LYS A 124 -23.81 -27.38 31.80
CA LYS A 124 -25.17 -27.81 31.50
C LYS A 124 -25.31 -29.29 31.89
N PRO A 125 -26.16 -29.67 32.86
CA PRO A 125 -26.31 -31.07 33.25
C PRO A 125 -26.85 -31.88 32.06
N SER A 126 -26.16 -32.98 31.74
CA SER A 126 -26.64 -34.00 30.81
C SER A 126 -27.96 -34.54 31.33
N ASN A 127 -29.05 -34.30 30.58
CA ASN A 127 -30.34 -34.93 30.83
C ASN A 127 -30.39 -36.31 30.17
#